data_AF-A0A314YHB4-F1
#
_entry.id   AF-A0A314YHB4-F1
#
_cell.length_a   1.000
_cell.length_b   1.000
_cell.length_c   1.000
_cell.angle_alpha   90.00
_cell.angle_beta   90.00
_cell.angle_gamma   90.00
#
_symmetry.space_group_name_H-M   'P 1'
#
loop_
_entity.id
_entity.type
_entity.pdbx_description
1 polymer ?
#
loop_
_entity_poly.entity_id
_entity_poly.type
_entity_poly.pdbx_seq_one_letter_code
_entity_poly.pdbx_strand_id
1 'polypeptide(L)'
;MAAPFPGGGGGGVAVMAGPLTPLDPSPSKTCLKNSALKSPILIFLLFHKAIRSELDGLHRAAMAFATSQASSADIEPLLERYHFLRAIYKHHCNAEDEVIFPALDIRVKNVARTYSLEHEGESVLFDQLFELLNSNMQNEESYRRELASCTGALQTSISQHMSKEEEQWEFSVLG
;
A
#
# COMPACT_ATOMS: atom_id res chain seq x y z
N MET A 1 -75.47 19.67 4.37
CA MET A 1 -76.68 19.86 5.19
C MET A 1 -76.50 19.06 6.47
N ALA A 2 -76.52 19.75 7.61
CA ALA A 2 -76.76 19.29 9.00
C ALA A 2 -75.93 18.13 9.64
N ALA A 3 -75.37 18.45 10.81
CA ALA A 3 -74.93 17.53 11.86
C ALA A 3 -76.13 16.83 12.55
N PRO A 4 -75.90 15.86 13.47
CA PRO A 4 -75.94 16.23 14.90
C PRO A 4 -74.97 15.45 15.84
N PHE A 5 -74.63 16.10 16.97
CA PHE A 5 -74.03 15.56 18.22
C PHE A 5 -75.08 14.77 19.04
N PRO A 6 -74.72 13.89 20.03
CA PRO A 6 -74.22 14.23 21.39
C PRO A 6 -73.06 13.29 21.83
N GLY A 7 -72.25 13.47 22.89
CA GLY A 7 -72.34 14.19 24.15
C GLY A 7 -72.16 13.20 25.33
N GLY A 8 -71.09 13.35 26.14
CA GLY A 8 -71.11 13.02 27.57
C GLY A 8 -70.15 11.95 28.14
N GLY A 9 -69.26 12.39 29.04
CA GLY A 9 -68.69 11.65 30.20
C GLY A 9 -67.62 10.59 29.88
N GLY A 10 -66.49 10.43 30.57
CA GLY A 10 -66.06 10.82 31.91
C GLY A 10 -65.12 9.71 32.43
N GLY A 11 -63.97 10.07 33.02
CA GLY A 11 -62.97 9.15 33.60
C GLY A 11 -61.91 8.72 32.58
N GLY A 12 -60.61 9.00 32.72
CA GLY A 12 -59.80 9.08 33.93
C GLY A 12 -59.12 7.73 34.15
N VAL A 13 -57.93 7.50 33.57
CA VAL A 13 -56.82 6.67 34.10
C VAL A 13 -55.56 6.85 33.25
N ALA A 14 -54.41 6.73 33.91
CA ALA A 14 -53.09 7.19 33.54
C ALA A 14 -52.47 6.59 32.26
N VAL A 15 -51.75 7.43 31.52
CA VAL A 15 -50.77 7.03 30.50
C VAL A 15 -49.51 6.56 31.21
N MET A 16 -49.23 5.26 31.20
CA MET A 16 -47.92 4.73 31.56
C MET A 16 -47.08 4.63 30.29
N ALA A 17 -46.07 5.50 30.19
CA ALA A 17 -45.01 5.41 29.19
C ALA A 17 -44.17 4.16 29.45
N GLY A 18 -44.24 3.18 28.55
CA GLY A 18 -43.38 2.00 28.50
C GLY A 18 -42.28 2.16 27.44
N PRO A 19 -41.12 1.49 27.59
CA PRO A 19 -39.84 1.95 27.05
C PRO A 19 -39.71 1.71 25.55
N LEU A 20 -39.11 2.69 24.87
CA LEU A 20 -38.64 2.57 23.49
C LEU A 20 -37.57 1.48 23.42
N THR A 21 -37.83 0.42 22.65
CA THR A 21 -36.83 -0.57 22.27
C THR A 21 -35.69 0.12 21.50
N PRO A 22 -34.43 0.06 21.95
CA PRO A 22 -33.31 0.55 21.18
C PRO A 22 -33.12 -0.35 19.96
N LEU A 23 -33.13 0.25 18.77
CA LEU A 23 -32.68 -0.36 17.53
C LEU A 23 -31.23 -0.83 17.70
N ASP A 24 -30.99 -2.11 17.46
CA ASP A 24 -29.65 -2.69 17.41
C ASP A 24 -28.75 -1.88 16.46
N PRO A 25 -27.58 -1.37 16.91
CA PRO A 25 -26.58 -0.88 15.99
C PRO A 25 -25.89 -2.07 15.32
N SER A 26 -25.91 -2.10 13.99
CA SER A 26 -25.07 -3.00 13.19
C SER A 26 -23.61 -2.97 13.68
N PRO A 27 -22.87 -4.10 13.69
CA PRO A 27 -21.45 -4.10 13.99
C PRO A 27 -20.68 -3.72 12.73
N SER A 28 -20.96 -2.55 12.16
CA SER A 28 -20.19 -1.98 11.06
C SER A 28 -19.30 -0.87 11.62
N LYS A 29 -18.17 -1.33 12.16
CA LYS A 29 -16.87 -0.65 12.22
C LYS A 29 -15.97 -1.57 13.03
N THR A 30 -15.26 -2.45 12.35
CA THR A 30 -13.96 -2.92 12.83
C THR A 30 -13.12 -1.67 13.06
N CYS A 31 -13.17 -1.16 14.29
CA CYS A 31 -12.21 -0.22 14.80
C CYS A 31 -10.87 -0.95 14.67
N LEU A 32 -10.13 -0.63 13.60
CA LEU A 32 -8.71 -0.92 13.52
C LEU A 32 -8.14 -0.38 14.83
N LYS A 33 -7.81 -1.30 15.74
CA LYS A 33 -7.44 -0.96 17.09
C LYS A 33 -6.23 -0.04 16.98
N ASN A 34 -6.33 1.18 17.54
CA ASN A 34 -5.24 2.16 17.68
C ASN A 34 -3.98 1.60 18.40
N SER A 35 -3.98 0.32 18.79
CA SER A 35 -2.84 -0.42 19.31
C SER A 35 -1.92 -1.01 18.23
N ALA A 36 -2.39 -1.23 17.01
CA ALA A 36 -1.61 -1.84 15.92
C ALA A 36 -0.55 -0.89 15.32
N LEU A 37 -0.58 0.40 15.64
CA LEU A 37 0.42 1.40 15.21
C LEU A 37 1.41 1.77 16.32
N LYS A 38 1.46 1.00 17.43
CA LYS A 38 2.32 1.31 18.59
C LYS A 38 3.81 1.07 18.35
N SER A 39 4.17 0.35 17.28
CA SER A 39 5.55 0.14 16.88
C SER A 39 5.75 0.71 15.47
N PRO A 40 6.64 1.69 15.27
CA PRO A 40 7.01 2.18 13.94
C PRO A 40 7.37 1.03 12.99
N ILE A 41 8.07 0.01 13.48
CA ILE A 41 8.49 -1.17 12.71
C ILE A 41 7.30 -1.87 12.03
N LEU A 42 6.16 -2.01 12.73
CA LEU A 42 4.98 -2.64 12.14
C LEU A 42 4.41 -1.83 10.96
N ILE A 43 4.58 -0.51 10.97
CA ILE A 43 4.17 0.35 9.84
C ILE A 43 5.07 0.09 8.63
N PHE A 44 6.39 -0.04 8.82
CA PHE A 44 7.32 -0.37 7.74
C PHE A 44 7.05 -1.77 7.16
N LEU A 45 6.80 -2.78 7.99
CA LEU A 45 6.39 -4.12 7.52
C LEU A 45 5.11 -4.09 6.66
N LEU A 46 4.15 -3.22 6.99
CA LEU A 46 2.94 -3.04 6.18
C LEU A 46 3.27 -2.38 4.83
N PHE A 47 4.15 -1.38 4.82
CA PHE A 47 4.64 -0.78 3.57
C PHE A 47 5.42 -1.78 2.72
N HIS A 48 6.28 -2.62 3.31
CA HIS A 48 6.98 -3.69 2.58
C HIS A 48 5.99 -4.61 1.87
N LYS A 49 4.94 -5.04 2.56
CA LYS A 49 3.90 -5.88 1.96
C LYS A 49 3.20 -5.18 0.80
N ALA A 50 2.87 -3.89 0.97
CA ALA A 50 2.22 -3.10 -0.07
C ALA A 50 3.12 -2.91 -1.30
N ILE A 51 4.39 -2.54 -1.09
CA ILE A 51 5.40 -2.33 -2.14
C ILE A 51 5.66 -3.64 -2.89
N ARG A 52 5.89 -4.76 -2.20
CA ARG A 52 6.07 -6.08 -2.83
C ARG A 52 4.85 -6.48 -3.66
N SER A 53 3.64 -6.22 -3.16
CA SER A 53 2.40 -6.47 -3.92
C SER A 53 2.32 -5.62 -5.19
N GLU A 54 2.75 -4.37 -5.13
CA GLU A 54 2.70 -3.47 -6.29
C GLU A 54 3.81 -3.78 -7.31
N LEU A 55 5.01 -4.15 -6.86
CA LEU A 55 6.09 -4.68 -7.71
C LEU A 55 5.65 -5.92 -8.49
N ASP A 56 5.00 -6.85 -7.79
CA ASP A 56 4.46 -8.07 -8.39
C ASP A 56 3.35 -7.78 -9.42
N GLY A 57 2.47 -6.81 -9.12
CA GLY A 57 1.50 -6.31 -10.10
C GLY A 57 2.16 -5.66 -11.32
N LEU A 58 3.18 -4.84 -11.12
CA LEU A 58 3.90 -4.13 -12.18
C LEU A 58 4.63 -5.12 -13.09
N HIS A 59 5.34 -6.08 -12.51
CA HIS A 59 6.06 -7.10 -13.27
C HIS A 59 5.11 -7.99 -14.08
N ARG A 60 3.98 -8.41 -13.49
CA ARG A 60 2.95 -9.15 -14.25
C ARG A 60 2.39 -8.35 -15.42
N ALA A 61 2.12 -7.07 -15.22
CA ALA A 61 1.63 -6.20 -16.29
C ALA A 61 2.69 -6.08 -17.41
N ALA A 62 3.98 -5.98 -17.06
CA ALA A 62 5.05 -5.90 -18.03
C ALA A 62 5.23 -7.21 -18.81
N MET A 63 5.10 -8.35 -18.13
CA MET A 63 5.11 -9.67 -18.78
C MET A 63 3.94 -9.85 -19.73
N ALA A 64 2.74 -9.40 -19.35
CA ALA A 64 1.55 -9.44 -20.20
C ALA A 64 1.73 -8.53 -21.43
N PHE A 65 2.28 -7.33 -21.23
CA PHE A 65 2.64 -6.43 -22.33
C PHE A 65 3.66 -7.07 -23.28
N ALA A 66 4.67 -7.74 -22.73
CA ALA A 66 5.73 -8.34 -23.54
C ALA A 66 5.29 -9.56 -24.36
N THR A 67 4.31 -10.31 -23.86
CA THR A 67 3.78 -11.52 -24.52
C THR A 67 2.55 -11.23 -25.39
N SER A 68 2.03 -10.00 -25.36
CA SER A 68 0.89 -9.59 -26.17
C SER A 68 1.24 -9.60 -27.67
N GLN A 69 0.40 -10.28 -28.45
CA GLN A 69 0.49 -10.29 -29.91
C GLN A 69 -0.07 -9.01 -30.55
N ALA A 70 -0.71 -8.13 -29.74
CA ALA A 70 -1.21 -6.86 -30.23
C ALA A 70 -0.04 -5.90 -30.51
N SER A 71 0.00 -5.38 -31.73
CA SER A 71 0.97 -4.38 -32.18
C SER A 71 0.72 -2.98 -31.59
N SER A 72 -0.28 -2.80 -30.73
CA SER A 72 -0.65 -1.51 -30.12
C SER A 72 -1.06 -1.66 -28.65
N ALA A 73 -0.42 -2.55 -27.90
CA ALA A 73 -0.67 -2.65 -26.46
C ALA A 73 -0.38 -1.29 -25.80
N ASP A 74 -1.30 -0.82 -24.96
CA ASP A 74 -1.18 0.47 -24.29
C ASP A 74 -0.15 0.39 -23.14
N ILE A 75 0.79 1.33 -23.13
CA ILE A 75 1.84 1.43 -22.11
C ILE A 75 1.39 2.25 -20.90
N GLU A 76 0.36 3.09 -21.03
CA GLU A 76 -0.07 4.03 -19.98
C GLU A 76 -0.36 3.34 -18.64
N PRO A 77 -1.03 2.17 -18.57
CA PRO A 77 -1.24 1.48 -17.31
C PRO A 77 0.05 1.06 -16.59
N LEU A 78 1.12 0.79 -17.34
CA LEU A 78 2.43 0.49 -16.77
C LEU A 78 3.10 1.75 -16.23
N LEU A 79 2.97 2.87 -16.95
CA LEU A 79 3.50 4.16 -16.54
C LEU A 79 2.83 4.68 -15.26
N GLU A 80 1.51 4.54 -15.14
CA GLU A 80 0.77 4.89 -13.92
C GLU A 80 1.23 4.07 -12.71
N ARG A 81 1.33 2.73 -12.87
CA ARG A 81 1.82 1.82 -11.83
C ARG A 81 3.26 2.15 -11.43
N TYR A 82 4.11 2.46 -12.40
CA TYR A 82 5.47 2.92 -12.16
C TYR A 82 5.51 4.18 -11.30
N HIS A 83 4.75 5.22 -11.66
CA HIS A 83 4.76 6.48 -10.93
C HIS A 83 4.26 6.33 -9.50
N PHE A 84 3.19 5.57 -9.31
CA PHE A 84 2.67 5.23 -7.99
C PHE A 84 3.74 4.52 -7.15
N LEU A 85 4.34 3.46 -7.70
CA LEU A 85 5.36 2.68 -7.00
C LEU A 85 6.61 3.51 -6.68
N ARG A 86 7.13 4.30 -7.64
CA ARG A 86 8.31 5.14 -7.44
C ARG A 86 8.08 6.16 -6.33
N ALA A 87 6.89 6.76 -6.27
CA ALA A 87 6.54 7.72 -5.23
C ALA A 87 6.51 7.05 -3.85
N ILE A 88 5.79 5.93 -3.71
CA ILE A 88 5.69 5.20 -2.45
C ILE A 88 7.06 4.70 -2.00
N TYR A 89 7.85 4.12 -2.91
CA TYR A 89 9.18 3.61 -2.60
C TYR A 89 10.13 4.71 -2.14
N LYS A 90 10.14 5.85 -2.83
CA LYS A 90 10.97 7.00 -2.42
C LYS A 90 10.62 7.51 -1.02
N HIS A 91 9.33 7.59 -0.70
CA HIS A 91 8.91 8.02 0.64
C HIS A 91 9.26 7.00 1.71
N HIS A 92 9.22 5.71 1.37
CA HIS A 92 9.62 4.62 2.25
C HIS A 92 11.13 4.69 2.58
N CYS A 93 12.00 4.75 1.58
CA CYS A 93 13.44 4.87 1.77
C CYS A 93 13.81 6.12 2.59
N ASN A 94 13.20 7.27 2.27
CA ASN A 94 13.42 8.50 3.04
C ASN A 94 13.05 8.33 4.52
N ALA A 95 11.93 7.68 4.82
CA ALA A 95 11.51 7.45 6.19
C ALA A 95 12.47 6.49 6.92
N GLU A 96 13.09 5.55 6.22
CA GLU A 96 14.09 4.66 6.80
C GLU A 96 15.40 5.38 7.08
N ASP A 97 15.92 6.07 6.08
CA ASP A 97 17.18 6.82 6.16
C ASP A 97 17.13 7.94 7.22
N GLU A 98 15.98 8.61 7.38
CA GLU A 98 15.82 9.71 8.34
C GLU A 98 15.38 9.26 9.74
N VAL A 99 14.71 8.11 9.88
CA VAL A 99 14.08 7.71 11.15
C VAL A 99 14.54 6.34 11.65
N ILE A 100 14.43 5.30 10.83
CA ILE A 100 14.68 3.91 11.27
C ILE A 100 16.17 3.61 11.39
N PHE A 101 16.94 3.89 10.35
CA PHE A 101 18.36 3.57 10.32
C PHE A 101 19.17 4.37 11.34
N PRO A 102 18.92 5.67 11.60
CA PRO A 102 19.58 6.38 12.71
C PRO A 102 19.29 5.75 14.07
N ALA A 103 18.06 5.26 14.30
CA ALA A 103 17.71 4.57 15.53
C ALA A 103 18.40 3.20 15.64
N LEU A 104 18.60 2.52 14.52
CA LEU A 104 19.29 1.23 14.44
C LEU A 104 20.82 1.37 14.62
N ASP A 105 21.45 2.41 14.07
CA ASP A 105 22.90 2.61 14.08
C ASP A 105 23.44 2.91 15.49
N ILE A 106 22.58 3.37 16.41
CA ILE A 106 22.89 3.45 17.85
C ILE A 106 23.26 2.07 18.42
N ARG A 107 22.68 1.00 17.87
CA ARG A 107 22.79 -0.36 18.39
C ARG A 107 23.71 -1.25 17.56
N VAL A 108 23.71 -1.10 16.24
CA VAL A 108 24.55 -1.88 15.32
C VAL A 108 25.24 -0.94 14.33
N LYS A 109 26.52 -0.67 14.56
CA LYS A 109 27.29 0.31 13.79
C LYS A 109 27.48 -0.12 12.33
N ASN A 110 27.38 0.84 11.42
CA ASN A 110 27.67 0.72 9.99
C ASN A 110 26.63 -0.07 9.18
N VAL A 111 25.51 -0.48 9.79
CA VAL A 111 24.45 -1.20 9.08
C VAL A 111 23.58 -0.22 8.28
N ALA A 112 23.29 0.95 8.83
CA ALA A 112 22.54 2.02 8.18
C ALA A 112 23.11 2.39 6.80
N ARG A 113 24.43 2.55 6.71
CA ARG A 113 25.11 2.98 5.48
C ARG A 113 24.95 1.97 4.33
N THR A 114 24.95 0.66 4.64
CA THR A 114 24.79 -0.36 3.61
C THR A 114 23.40 -0.29 2.98
N TYR A 115 22.35 -0.13 3.79
CA TYR A 115 20.99 -0.03 3.27
C TYR A 115 20.76 1.26 2.48
N SER A 116 21.27 2.41 2.93
CA SER A 116 21.19 3.65 2.14
C SER A 116 21.88 3.53 0.77
N LEU A 117 22.98 2.78 0.66
CA LEU A 117 23.63 2.51 -0.63
C LEU A 117 22.81 1.57 -1.52
N GLU A 118 22.08 0.61 -0.93
CA GLU A 118 21.13 -0.22 -1.67
C GLU A 118 19.98 0.64 -2.24
N HIS A 119 19.45 1.60 -1.47
CA HIS A 119 18.45 2.58 -1.95
C HIS A 119 18.93 3.37 -3.18
N GLU A 120 20.19 3.83 -3.17
CA GLU A 120 20.78 4.51 -4.32
C GLU A 120 20.83 3.61 -5.56
N GLY A 121 21.26 2.36 -5.39
CA GLY A 121 21.31 1.36 -6.47
C GLY A 121 19.92 1.06 -7.05
N GLU A 122 18.90 0.98 -6.21
CA GLU A 122 17.52 0.74 -6.62
C GLU A 122 16.89 1.95 -7.29
N SER A 123 17.25 3.17 -6.86
CA SER A 123 16.84 4.39 -7.57
C SER A 123 17.34 4.38 -9.02
N VAL A 124 18.56 3.88 -9.27
CA VAL A 124 19.09 3.72 -10.64
C VAL A 124 18.27 2.72 -11.45
N LEU A 125 17.81 1.62 -10.85
CA LEU A 125 16.91 0.67 -11.54
C LEU A 125 15.57 1.31 -11.88
N PHE A 126 15.01 2.13 -10.98
CA PHE A 126 13.80 2.89 -11.28
C PHE A 126 14.01 3.89 -12.42
N ASP A 127 15.17 4.54 -12.50
CA ASP A 127 15.47 5.49 -13.58
C ASP A 127 15.61 4.75 -14.92
N GLN A 128 16.28 3.59 -14.95
CA GLN A 128 16.33 2.73 -16.15
C GLN A 128 14.93 2.30 -16.60
N LEU A 129 14.07 1.90 -15.67
CA LEU A 129 12.69 1.53 -15.98
C LEU A 129 11.89 2.71 -16.53
N PHE A 130 12.11 3.92 -16.01
CA PHE A 130 11.46 5.13 -16.53
C PHE A 130 11.85 5.42 -17.98
N GLU A 131 13.14 5.34 -18.29
CA GLU A 131 13.62 5.55 -19.67
C GLU A 131 13.01 4.54 -20.64
N LEU A 132 12.90 3.26 -20.22
CA LEU A 132 12.22 2.25 -21.01
C LEU A 132 10.74 2.61 -21.22
N LEU A 133 10.01 2.95 -20.15
CA LEU A 133 8.58 3.28 -20.24
C LEU A 133 8.28 4.47 -21.16
N ASN A 134 9.18 5.45 -21.23
CA ASN A 134 9.04 6.63 -22.09
C ASN A 134 9.63 6.46 -23.51
N SER A 135 10.20 5.29 -23.82
CA SER A 135 10.78 5.06 -25.14
C SER A 135 9.70 4.89 -26.22
N ASN A 136 10.02 5.34 -27.44
CA ASN A 136 9.13 5.18 -28.60
C ASN A 136 9.30 3.81 -29.32
N MET A 137 10.00 2.84 -28.69
CA MET A 137 10.35 1.55 -29.29
C MET A 137 9.36 0.42 -28.93
N GLN A 138 8.13 0.77 -28.54
CA GLN A 138 7.12 -0.16 -28.00
C GLN A 138 6.72 -1.32 -28.93
N ASN A 139 6.98 -1.19 -30.23
CA ASN A 139 6.72 -2.22 -31.23
C ASN A 139 7.86 -3.24 -31.38
N GLU A 140 9.02 -2.96 -30.81
CA GLU A 140 10.18 -3.85 -30.89
C GLU A 140 10.08 -4.95 -29.83
N GLU A 141 10.22 -6.21 -30.25
CA GLU A 141 10.18 -7.35 -29.33
C GLU A 141 11.32 -7.30 -28.30
N SER A 142 12.49 -6.79 -28.70
CA SER A 142 13.63 -6.58 -27.80
C SER A 142 13.31 -5.62 -26.67
N TYR A 143 12.68 -4.48 -27.00
CA TYR A 143 12.24 -3.49 -26.03
C TYR A 143 11.24 -4.09 -25.03
N ARG A 144 10.24 -4.81 -25.54
CA ARG A 144 9.21 -5.46 -24.70
C ARG A 144 9.82 -6.44 -23.70
N ARG A 145 10.76 -7.26 -24.15
CA ARG A 145 11.51 -8.19 -23.30
C ARG A 145 12.40 -7.46 -22.29
N GLU A 146 13.04 -6.37 -22.70
CA GLU A 146 13.90 -5.57 -21.83
C GLU A 146 13.08 -4.90 -20.71
N LEU A 147 11.91 -4.36 -21.03
CA LEU A 147 10.97 -3.81 -20.04
C LEU A 147 10.53 -4.87 -19.01
N ALA A 148 10.16 -6.06 -19.47
CA ALA A 148 9.82 -7.18 -18.59
C ALA A 148 11.01 -7.63 -17.72
N SER A 149 12.22 -7.67 -18.29
CA SER A 149 13.44 -8.01 -17.56
C SER A 149 13.78 -6.94 -16.51
N CYS A 150 13.65 -5.66 -16.85
CA CYS A 150 13.94 -4.54 -15.96
C CYS A 150 12.98 -4.53 -14.75
N THR A 151 11.67 -4.72 -14.98
CA THR A 151 10.69 -4.84 -13.89
C THR A 151 10.96 -6.05 -13.00
N GLY A 152 11.42 -7.18 -13.55
CA GLY A 152 11.81 -8.36 -12.77
C GLY A 152 13.07 -8.14 -11.93
N ALA A 153 14.07 -7.44 -12.48
CA ALA A 153 15.27 -7.05 -11.74
C ALA A 153 14.93 -6.12 -10.57
N LEU A 154 14.07 -5.12 -10.81
CA LEU A 154 13.57 -4.21 -9.79
C LEU A 154 12.82 -4.96 -8.67
N GLN A 155 11.89 -5.85 -9.05
CA GLN A 155 11.16 -6.70 -8.10
C GLN A 155 12.11 -7.53 -7.22
N THR A 156 13.10 -8.14 -7.84
CA THR A 156 14.07 -9.00 -7.14
C THR A 156 14.92 -8.19 -6.17
N SER A 157 15.48 -7.06 -6.63
CA SER A 157 16.33 -6.20 -5.81
C SER A 157 15.60 -5.74 -4.55
N ILE A 158 14.45 -5.09 -4.72
CA ILE A 158 13.70 -4.49 -3.60
C ILE A 158 13.16 -5.57 -2.65
N SER A 159 12.69 -6.70 -3.19
CA SER A 159 12.20 -7.79 -2.33
C SER A 159 13.32 -8.40 -1.48
N GLN A 160 14.55 -8.48 -2.02
CA GLN A 160 15.72 -8.94 -1.29
C GLN A 160 16.16 -7.92 -0.26
N HIS A 161 16.21 -6.63 -0.62
CA HIS A 161 16.50 -5.52 0.28
C HIS A 161 15.60 -5.57 1.53
N MET A 162 14.28 -5.53 1.33
CA MET A 162 13.29 -5.59 2.41
C MET A 162 13.40 -6.85 3.28
N SER A 163 13.81 -7.99 2.70
CA SER A 163 13.99 -9.22 3.47
C SER A 163 15.18 -9.12 4.44
N LYS A 164 16.26 -8.46 4.01
CA LYS A 164 17.43 -8.21 4.89
C LYS A 164 17.07 -7.25 6.03
N GLU A 165 16.27 -6.23 5.75
CA GLU A 165 15.83 -5.27 6.77
C GLU A 165 14.93 -5.94 7.81
N GLU A 166 13.97 -6.76 7.35
CA GLU A 166 13.06 -7.52 8.20
C GLU A 166 13.83 -8.42 9.18
N GLU A 167 14.82 -9.16 8.67
CA GLU A 167 15.72 -9.97 9.50
C GLU A 167 16.47 -9.11 10.53
N GLN A 168 17.03 -7.98 10.10
CA GLN A 168 17.76 -7.06 10.97
C GLN A 168 16.88 -6.45 12.07
N TRP A 169 15.62 -6.14 11.76
CA TRP A 169 14.66 -5.60 12.72
C TRP A 169 14.19 -6.65 13.72
N GLU A 170 14.01 -7.91 13.31
CA GLU A 170 13.68 -9.01 14.23
C GLU A 170 14.75 -9.19 15.31
N PHE A 171 16.03 -9.21 14.91
CA PHE A 171 17.15 -9.27 15.86
C PHE A 171 17.19 -8.05 16.79
N SER A 172 16.84 -6.87 16.26
CA SER A 172 16.83 -5.63 17.02
C SER A 172 15.64 -5.55 17.98
N VAL A 173 14.47 -6.11 17.69
CA VAL A 173 13.31 -6.05 18.59
C VAL A 173 13.43 -7.08 19.73
N LEU A 174 14.14 -8.19 19.51
CA LEU A 174 14.24 -9.30 20.47
C LEU A 174 15.51 -9.28 21.34
N GLY A 175 16.55 -8.54 20.96
CA GLY A 175 17.82 -8.41 21.70
C GLY A 175 17.92 -7.12 22.51
#